data_AF-A0A8J7XMF1-F1
#
_entry.id   AF-A0A8J7XMF1-F1
#
_cell.length_a   1.000
_cell.length_b   1.000
_cell.length_c   1.000
_cell.angle_alpha   90.00
_cell.angle_beta   90.00
_cell.angle_gamma   90.00
#
_symmetry.space_group_name_H-M   'P 1'
#
loop_
_entity.id
_entity.type
_entity.pdbx_description
1 polymer ?
#
loop_
_entity_poly.entity_id
_entity_poly.type
_entity_poly.pdbx_seq_one_letter_code
_entity_poly.pdbx_strand_id
1 'polypeptide(L)'
;MENSVEDGIKNKKMVNKIRIEGELSCVLVYSERKHVEYIYPLLSFIENYLREKGFKPQRLGCEMRSGEDYLNKLEKLIEDCVLGIILLDGLRPNILFEFGFLKGKKNPPLYFSQEMLT
;
A
#
# COMPACT_ATOMS: atom_id res chain seq x y z
N MET A 1 -24.70 24.44 -8.21
CA MET A 1 -23.92 24.92 -7.03
C MET A 1 -23.41 23.77 -6.15
N GLU A 2 -23.72 22.50 -6.44
CA GLU A 2 -23.29 21.34 -5.62
C GLU A 2 -21.85 20.85 -5.90
N ASN A 3 -21.31 21.06 -7.11
CA ASN A 3 -19.98 20.53 -7.48
C ASN A 3 -18.80 21.19 -6.73
N SER A 4 -18.96 22.42 -6.24
CA SER A 4 -17.86 23.16 -5.59
C SER A 4 -17.62 22.74 -4.13
N VAL A 5 -18.60 22.09 -3.49
CA VAL A 5 -18.50 21.66 -2.08
C VAL A 5 -17.79 20.31 -1.98
N GLU A 6 -18.08 19.38 -2.90
CA GLU A 6 -17.43 18.05 -2.92
C GLU A 6 -15.93 18.12 -3.22
N ASP A 7 -15.52 19.04 -4.11
CA ASP A 7 -14.11 19.27 -4.44
C ASP A 7 -13.35 19.88 -3.26
N GLY A 8 -13.99 20.76 -2.48
CA GLY A 8 -13.43 21.31 -1.25
C GLY A 8 -13.23 20.26 -0.16
N ILE A 9 -14.17 19.30 -0.02
CA ILE A 9 -14.08 18.21 0.95
C ILE A 9 -13.00 17.20 0.55
N LYS A 10 -12.90 16.84 -0.75
CA LYS A 10 -11.82 15.98 -1.28
C LYS A 10 -10.44 16.60 -1.07
N ASN A 11 -10.29 17.88 -1.40
CA ASN A 11 -9.01 18.58 -1.20
C ASN A 11 -8.64 18.65 0.27
N LYS A 12 -9.60 18.94 1.16
CA LYS A 12 -9.35 18.97 2.61
C LYS A 12 -8.98 17.59 3.18
N LYS A 13 -9.56 16.51 2.66
CA LYS A 13 -9.20 15.12 3.02
C LYS A 13 -7.79 14.75 2.55
N MET A 14 -7.41 15.19 1.35
CA MET A 14 -6.08 14.96 0.78
C MET A 14 -5.00 15.78 1.49
N VAL A 15 -5.29 17.05 1.80
CA VAL A 15 -4.39 17.95 2.54
C VAL A 15 -4.21 17.50 3.99
N ASN A 16 -5.23 16.94 4.64
CA ASN A 16 -5.09 16.34 5.97
C ASN A 16 -4.27 15.04 6.00
N LYS A 17 -4.19 14.30 4.88
CA LYS A 17 -3.33 13.12 4.72
C LYS A 17 -1.85 13.49 4.57
N ILE A 18 -1.58 14.65 3.97
CA ILE A 18 -0.23 15.22 3.88
C ILE A 18 0.04 15.95 5.20
N ARG A 19 0.26 15.19 6.27
CA ARG A 19 0.70 15.77 7.54
C ARG A 19 2.09 16.35 7.33
N ILE A 20 2.16 17.68 7.44
CA ILE A 20 3.37 18.47 7.45
C ILE A 20 4.16 18.03 8.70
N GLU A 21 5.41 17.61 8.51
CA GLU A 21 6.32 16.99 9.50
C GLU A 21 6.02 15.52 9.87
N GLY A 22 6.33 14.60 8.97
CA GLY A 22 6.35 13.16 9.27
C GLY A 22 6.21 12.33 8.00
N GLU A 23 6.99 11.26 7.90
CA GLU A 23 7.05 10.37 6.73
C GLU A 23 5.66 10.00 6.14
N LEU A 24 5.58 9.93 4.81
CA LEU A 24 4.35 9.58 4.07
C LEU A 24 4.07 8.07 4.15
N SER A 25 2.94 7.66 4.73
CA SER A 25 2.62 6.22 4.88
C SER A 25 2.42 5.51 3.54
N CYS A 26 3.10 4.39 3.34
CA CYS A 26 3.00 3.53 2.17
C CYS A 26 2.76 2.08 2.60
N VAL A 27 1.90 1.36 1.89
CA VAL A 27 1.70 -0.08 2.14
C VAL A 27 2.34 -0.91 1.03
N LEU A 28 3.01 -2.00 1.41
CA LEU A 28 3.65 -2.95 0.50
C LEU A 28 2.91 -4.29 0.56
N VAL A 29 2.21 -4.64 -0.51
CA VAL A 29 1.52 -5.91 -0.70
C VAL A 29 2.42 -6.85 -1.49
N TYR A 30 2.68 -8.05 -0.97
CA TYR A 30 3.57 -9.02 -1.62
C TYR A 30 3.25 -10.47 -1.23
N SER A 31 3.66 -11.40 -2.10
CA SER A 31 3.67 -12.84 -1.83
C SER A 31 4.87 -13.24 -1.00
N GLU A 32 4.68 -14.07 0.02
CA GLU A 32 5.77 -14.51 0.93
C GLU A 32 6.95 -15.20 0.24
N ARG A 33 8.05 -15.38 0.99
CA ARG A 33 9.26 -16.06 0.46
C ARG A 33 9.04 -17.52 0.06
N LYS A 34 8.14 -18.25 0.74
CA LYS A 34 7.76 -19.66 0.43
C LYS A 34 7.11 -19.87 -0.95
N HIS A 35 7.12 -18.84 -1.76
CA HIS A 35 6.14 -18.53 -2.77
C HIS A 35 6.80 -17.70 -3.88
N VAL A 36 7.68 -16.77 -3.50
CA VAL A 36 8.56 -16.00 -4.39
C VAL A 36 9.92 -15.83 -3.70
N GLU A 37 10.95 -16.57 -4.14
CA GLU A 37 12.22 -16.68 -3.39
C GLU A 37 12.97 -15.36 -3.22
N TYR A 38 12.92 -14.47 -4.22
CA TYR A 38 13.62 -13.19 -4.26
C TYR A 38 12.88 -12.04 -3.58
N ILE A 39 11.69 -12.29 -3.01
CA ILE A 39 10.81 -11.21 -2.58
C ILE A 39 11.42 -10.34 -1.48
N TYR A 40 12.16 -10.91 -0.53
CA TYR A 40 12.75 -10.13 0.56
C TYR A 40 13.88 -9.20 0.12
N PRO A 41 14.87 -9.63 -0.70
CA PRO A 41 15.81 -8.71 -1.33
C PRO A 41 15.13 -7.56 -2.09
N LEU A 42 14.09 -7.86 -2.87
CA LEU A 42 13.33 -6.86 -3.61
C LEU A 42 12.62 -5.87 -2.69
N LEU A 43 11.93 -6.36 -1.65
CA LEU A 43 11.28 -5.51 -0.65
C LEU A 43 12.29 -4.61 0.05
N SER A 44 13.45 -5.13 0.45
CA SER A 44 14.51 -4.31 1.06
C SER A 44 14.98 -3.18 0.15
N PHE A 45 15.15 -3.45 -1.16
CA PHE A 45 15.49 -2.40 -2.13
C PHE A 45 14.40 -1.33 -2.23
N ILE A 46 13.14 -1.74 -2.39
CA ILE A 46 11.99 -0.83 -2.50
C ILE A 46 11.83 0.00 -1.23
N GLU A 47 11.96 -0.61 -0.06
CA GLU A 47 11.83 0.08 1.22
C GLU A 47 12.90 1.15 1.43
N ASN A 48 14.15 0.83 1.10
CA ASN A 48 15.25 1.80 1.20
C ASN A 48 14.98 2.99 0.28
N TYR A 49 14.61 2.73 -0.98
CA TYR A 49 14.26 3.78 -1.93
C TYR A 49 13.10 4.66 -1.42
N LEU A 50 12.05 4.05 -0.88
CA LEU A 50 10.89 4.78 -0.35
C LEU A 50 11.26 5.64 0.86
N ARG A 51 12.06 5.11 1.79
CA ARG A 51 12.53 5.85 2.97
C ARG A 51 13.38 7.06 2.57
N GLU A 52 14.26 6.90 1.59
CA GLU A 52 15.05 8.01 1.02
C GLU A 52 14.17 9.11 0.40
N LYS A 53 12.97 8.76 -0.06
CA LYS A 53 11.96 9.70 -0.58
C LYS A 53 10.99 10.22 0.47
N GLY A 54 11.22 9.93 1.75
CA GLY A 54 10.38 10.40 2.85
C GLY A 54 9.09 9.61 3.05
N PHE A 55 9.03 8.37 2.56
CA PHE A 55 7.92 7.46 2.82
C PHE A 55 8.20 6.51 3.99
N LYS A 56 7.13 6.08 4.66
CA LYS A 56 7.13 5.06 5.70
C LYS A 56 6.48 3.78 5.17
N PRO A 57 7.26 2.85 4.60
CA PRO A 57 6.72 1.59 4.09
C PRO A 57 6.27 0.67 5.22
N GLN A 58 5.11 0.05 5.04
CA GLN A 58 4.54 -0.96 5.92
C GLN A 58 4.25 -2.23 5.13
N ARG A 59 4.89 -3.33 5.53
CA ARG A 59 4.70 -4.65 4.92
C ARG A 59 3.35 -5.24 5.30
N LEU A 60 2.60 -5.70 4.30
CA LEU A 60 1.43 -6.56 4.45
C LEU A 60 1.86 -8.02 4.34
N GLY A 61 2.58 -8.51 5.36
CA GLY A 61 3.05 -9.88 5.47
C GLY A 61 2.07 -10.82 6.18
N CYS A 62 2.42 -12.11 6.22
CA CYS A 62 1.67 -13.16 6.92
C CYS A 62 1.37 -12.83 8.38
N GLU A 63 2.29 -12.17 9.09
CA GLU A 63 2.13 -11.75 10.48
C GLU A 63 0.98 -10.78 10.71
N MET A 64 0.67 -9.94 9.71
CA MET A 64 -0.46 -9.01 9.80
C MET A 64 -1.80 -9.71 9.54
N ARG A 65 -1.77 -10.78 8.74
CA ARG A 65 -2.94 -11.57 8.31
C ARG A 65 -3.42 -12.56 9.36
N SER A 66 -2.59 -12.88 10.35
CA SER A 66 -2.97 -13.76 11.46
C SER A 66 -3.64 -12.99 12.59
N GLY A 67 -4.97 -12.90 12.58
CA GLY A 67 -5.76 -12.39 13.69
C GLY A 67 -7.21 -12.08 13.34
N GLU A 68 -8.10 -12.11 14.34
CA GLU A 68 -9.54 -11.81 14.19
C GLU A 68 -9.81 -10.37 13.70
N ASP A 69 -8.82 -9.48 13.83
CA ASP A 69 -8.93 -8.05 13.52
C ASP A 69 -8.19 -7.63 12.23
N TYR A 70 -7.80 -8.59 11.39
CA TYR A 70 -7.04 -8.31 10.16
C TYR A 70 -7.74 -7.29 9.24
N LEU A 71 -9.04 -7.47 9.01
CA LEU A 71 -9.81 -6.60 8.12
C LEU A 71 -9.82 -5.14 8.60
N ASN A 72 -10.04 -4.92 9.90
CA ASN A 72 -10.03 -3.58 10.47
C ASN A 72 -8.63 -2.96 10.45
N LYS A 73 -7.58 -3.75 10.69
CA LYS A 73 -6.19 -3.28 10.58
C LYS A 73 -5.84 -2.92 9.14
N LEU A 74 -6.21 -3.77 8.18
CA LEU A 74 -6.02 -3.54 6.76
C LEU A 74 -6.75 -2.27 6.32
N GLU A 75 -8.00 -2.11 6.73
CA GLU A 75 -8.79 -0.93 6.41
C GLU A 75 -8.13 0.34 6.94
N LYS A 76 -7.73 0.38 8.22
CA LYS A 76 -7.02 1.53 8.79
C LYS A 76 -5.72 1.85 8.05
N LEU A 77 -4.91 0.82 7.75
CA LEU A 77 -3.64 1.01 7.04
C LEU A 77 -3.84 1.56 5.63
N ILE A 78 -4.83 1.06 4.91
CA ILE A 78 -5.17 1.57 3.57
C ILE A 78 -5.79 2.97 3.67
N GLU A 79 -6.64 3.23 4.66
CA GLU A 79 -7.21 4.55 4.87
C GLU A 79 -6.15 5.60 5.20
N ASP A 80 -5.11 5.24 5.94
CA ASP A 80 -4.04 6.16 6.33
C ASP A 80 -2.91 6.26 5.30
N CYS A 81 -2.76 5.30 4.39
CA CYS A 81 -1.70 5.33 3.39
C CYS A 81 -1.98 6.35 2.27
N VAL A 82 -0.91 6.94 1.75
CA VAL A 82 -0.96 7.81 0.55
C VAL A 82 -0.62 7.04 -0.72
N LEU A 83 0.04 5.89 -0.56
CA LEU A 83 0.53 5.05 -1.65
C LEU A 83 0.37 3.58 -1.29
N GLY A 84 -0.14 2.78 -2.23
CA GLY A 84 -0.08 1.32 -2.17
C GLY A 84 0.85 0.79 -3.24
N ILE A 85 1.74 -0.13 -2.90
CA ILE A 85 2.60 -0.84 -3.85
C ILE A 85 2.25 -2.31 -3.78
N ILE A 86 2.04 -2.91 -4.95
CA ILE A 86 1.65 -4.30 -5.07
C ILE A 86 2.66 -5.01 -5.95
N LEU A 87 3.32 -6.00 -5.37
CA LEU A 87 4.21 -6.92 -6.07
C LEU A 87 3.36 -8.11 -6.55
N LEU A 88 3.12 -8.19 -7.86
CA LEU A 88 2.18 -9.13 -8.48
C LEU A 88 2.75 -10.55 -8.65
N ASP A 89 3.92 -10.82 -8.10
CA ASP A 89 4.57 -12.13 -8.24
C ASP A 89 3.80 -13.21 -7.46
N GLY A 90 3.39 -14.26 -8.18
CA GLY A 90 2.67 -15.41 -7.64
C GLY A 90 1.16 -15.27 -7.44
N LEU A 91 0.53 -14.14 -7.84
CA LEU A 91 -0.93 -13.87 -7.89
C LEU A 91 -1.80 -14.68 -6.91
N ARG A 92 -1.54 -14.53 -5.61
CA ARG A 92 -2.25 -15.33 -4.59
C ARG A 92 -3.56 -14.67 -4.17
N PRO A 93 -4.52 -15.45 -3.61
CA PRO A 93 -5.81 -14.92 -3.18
C PRO A 93 -5.69 -13.73 -2.23
N ASN A 94 -4.72 -13.73 -1.32
CA ASN A 94 -4.46 -12.61 -0.41
C ASN A 94 -3.99 -11.33 -1.14
N ILE A 95 -3.17 -11.47 -2.18
CA ILE A 95 -2.71 -10.35 -3.01
C ILE A 95 -3.87 -9.74 -3.77
N LEU A 96 -4.71 -10.60 -4.36
CA LEU A 96 -5.89 -10.16 -5.10
C LEU A 96 -6.91 -9.48 -4.19
N PHE A 97 -7.08 -10.00 -2.97
CA PHE A 97 -7.94 -9.39 -1.94
C PHE A 97 -7.45 -7.99 -1.53
N GLU A 98 -6.17 -7.87 -1.15
CA GLU A 98 -5.55 -6.60 -0.74
C GLU A 98 -5.54 -5.58 -1.91
N PHE A 99 -5.31 -6.05 -3.13
CA PHE A 99 -5.45 -5.26 -4.36
C PHE A 99 -6.87 -4.71 -4.55
N GLY A 100 -7.89 -5.57 -4.43
CA GLY A 100 -9.28 -5.16 -4.53
C GLY A 100 -9.63 -4.11 -3.48
N PHE A 101 -9.10 -4.25 -2.27
CA PHE A 101 -9.30 -3.30 -1.18
C PHE A 101 -8.66 -1.93 -1.48
N LEU A 102 -7.41 -1.91 -1.95
CA LEU A 102 -6.71 -0.70 -2.39
C LEU A 102 -7.46 0.02 -3.53
N LYS A 103 -7.94 -0.74 -4.51
CA LYS A 103 -8.76 -0.22 -5.62
C LYS A 103 -10.07 0.39 -5.13
N GLY A 104 -10.77 -0.27 -4.21
CA GLY A 104 -12.04 0.20 -3.66
C GLY A 104 -11.93 1.54 -2.94
N LYS A 105 -10.79 1.82 -2.29
CA LYS A 105 -10.56 3.07 -1.53
C LYS A 105 -9.98 4.21 -2.37
N LYS A 106 -9.81 4.03 -3.69
CA LYS A 106 -9.26 5.04 -4.63
C LYS A 106 -7.84 5.54 -4.29
N ASN A 107 -7.09 4.80 -3.48
CA ASN A 107 -5.66 5.05 -3.36
C ASN A 107 -4.99 4.60 -4.66
N PRO A 108 -3.97 5.31 -5.17
CA PRO A 108 -3.30 4.91 -6.40
C PRO A 108 -2.34 3.75 -6.13
N PRO A 109 -2.63 2.51 -6.59
CA PRO A 109 -1.66 1.43 -6.52
C PRO A 109 -0.59 1.58 -7.62
N LEU A 110 0.67 1.40 -7.24
CA LEU A 110 1.75 1.07 -8.18
C LEU A 110 1.90 -0.45 -8.24
N TYR A 111 2.12 -0.97 -9.44
CA TYR A 111 2.28 -2.40 -9.68
C TYR A 111 3.68 -2.67 -10.18
N PHE A 112 4.27 -3.73 -9.65
CA PHE A 112 5.50 -4.29 -10.17
C PHE A 112 5.28 -5.79 -10.40
N SER A 113 5.69 -6.28 -11.56
CA SER A 113 5.92 -7.71 -11.79
C SER A 113 7.39 -7.93 -12.07
N GLN A 114 7.87 -9.16 -11.86
CA GLN A 114 9.24 -9.55 -12.18
C GLN A 114 9.67 -9.17 -13.60
N GLU A 115 8.76 -9.28 -14.58
CA GLU A 115 9.02 -8.94 -15.99
C GLU A 115 9.33 -7.45 -16.20
N MET A 116 8.93 -6.58 -15.28
CA MET A 116 9.18 -5.14 -15.34
C MET A 116 10.52 -4.73 -14.69
N LEU A 117 11.19 -5.66 -14.00
CA LEU A 117 12.43 -5.42 -13.25
C LEU A 117 13.68 -5.99 -13.92
N THR A 118 13.51 -6.73 -15.02
CA THR A 118 14.57 -7.23 -15.94
C THR A 118 14.62 -6.41 -17.20
#